data_AF-A0A975N7G0-F1
#
_entry.id   AF-A0A975N7G0-F1
#
_cell.length_a   1.000
_cell.length_b   1.000
_cell.length_c   1.000
_cell.angle_alpha   90.00
_cell.angle_beta   90.00
_cell.angle_gamma   90.00
#
_symmetry.space_group_name_H-M   'P 1'
#
loop_
_entity.id
_entity.type
_entity.pdbx_description
1 polymer ?
#
loop_
_entity_poly.entity_id
_entity_poly.type
_entity_poly.pdbx_seq_one_letter_code
_entity_poly.pdbx_strand_id
1 'polypeptide(L)'
;MSAVGDWILHYSWGNANNFGQAPISLKGDGTFSGPGAGNWRQQDGTILLSFAGGPAKYGGTVDANVASGAMSTFAGLTGSWYMLKQGVTGVTSKTARLPIDPAGNKF
;
A
#
# COMPACT_ATOMS: atom_id res chain seq x y z
N MET A 1 2.58 16.88 5.21
CA MET A 1 2.05 15.81 4.34
C MET A 1 0.80 15.26 4.99
N SER A 2 -0.36 15.30 4.33
CA SER A 2 -1.64 14.89 4.94
C SER A 2 -1.74 13.37 5.17
N ALA A 3 -0.94 12.58 4.46
CA ALA A 3 -0.96 11.12 4.53
C ALA A 3 -0.30 10.53 5.80
N VAL A 4 0.37 11.32 6.64
CA VAL A 4 0.98 10.82 7.89
C VAL A 4 -0.08 10.16 8.79
N GLY A 5 0.25 9.00 9.34
CA GLY A 5 -0.61 8.23 10.25
C GLY A 5 -0.64 6.74 9.93
N ASP A 6 -1.52 6.03 10.62
CA ASP A 6 -1.71 4.59 10.46
C ASP A 6 -2.78 4.28 9.42
N TRP A 7 -2.49 3.28 8.59
CA TRP A 7 -3.32 2.86 7.46
C TRP A 7 -3.41 1.34 7.39
N ILE A 8 -4.49 0.85 6.79
CA ILE A 8 -4.59 -0.53 6.32
C ILE A 8 -4.40 -0.52 4.82
N LEU A 9 -3.30 -1.09 4.34
CA LEU A 9 -3.01 -1.29 2.93
C LEU A 9 -3.73 -2.55 2.44
N HIS A 10 -4.53 -2.40 1.39
CA HIS A 10 -5.14 -3.47 0.62
C HIS A 10 -4.42 -3.58 -0.72
N TYR A 11 -3.85 -4.74 -1.03
CA TYR A 11 -3.08 -4.96 -2.24
C TYR A 11 -3.58 -6.19 -2.99
N SER A 12 -3.67 -6.09 -4.32
CA SER A 12 -4.06 -7.20 -5.20
C SER A 12 -3.16 -7.29 -6.42
N TRP A 13 -2.36 -8.36 -6.48
CA TRP A 13 -1.55 -8.71 -7.63
C TRP A 13 -2.42 -9.33 -8.73
N GLY A 14 -2.18 -8.93 -9.98
CA GLY A 14 -2.96 -9.39 -11.14
C GLY A 14 -4.36 -8.79 -11.25
N ASN A 15 -4.67 -7.72 -10.49
CA ASN A 15 -6.00 -7.11 -10.41
C ASN A 15 -7.13 -8.12 -10.12
N ALA A 16 -6.83 -9.17 -9.36
CA ALA A 16 -7.86 -10.06 -8.86
C ALA A 16 -8.75 -9.31 -7.86
N ASN A 17 -10.05 -9.59 -7.78
CA ASN A 17 -10.94 -9.06 -6.73
C ASN A 17 -10.63 -9.64 -5.33
N ASN A 18 -9.37 -9.97 -5.06
CA ASN A 18 -8.88 -10.58 -3.84
C ASN A 18 -7.72 -9.75 -3.29
N PHE A 19 -7.93 -9.11 -2.14
CA PHE A 19 -6.96 -8.21 -1.54
C PHE A 19 -6.30 -8.86 -0.32
N GLY A 20 -4.97 -8.89 -0.32
CA GLY A 20 -4.18 -9.04 0.88
C GLY A 20 -4.25 -7.75 1.70
N GLN A 21 -3.97 -7.85 3.00
CA GLN A 21 -3.99 -6.70 3.89
C GLN A 21 -2.68 -6.58 4.66
N ALA A 22 -2.22 -5.35 4.85
CA ALA A 22 -1.02 -5.05 5.62
C ALA A 22 -1.22 -3.73 6.40
N PRO A 23 -1.08 -3.72 7.74
CA PRO A 23 -1.02 -2.47 8.46
C PRO A 23 0.28 -1.74 8.13
N ILE A 24 0.18 -0.46 7.77
CA ILE A 24 1.33 0.40 7.48
C ILE A 24 1.21 1.72 8.25
N SER A 25 2.33 2.27 8.69
CA SER A 25 2.37 3.58 9.35
C SER A 25 3.26 4.52 8.57
N LEU A 26 2.68 5.56 7.99
CA LEU A 26 3.41 6.60 7.24
C LEU A 26 3.95 7.65 8.21
N LYS A 27 5.27 7.79 8.30
CA LYS A 27 5.95 8.71 9.23
C LYS A 27 6.33 10.01 8.53
N GLY A 28 6.37 11.11 9.29
CA GLY A 28 6.66 12.45 8.76
C GLY A 28 8.06 12.63 8.14
N ASP A 29 8.97 11.70 8.37
CA ASP A 29 10.33 11.68 7.80
C ASP A 29 10.41 11.06 6.40
N GLY A 30 9.29 10.63 5.82
CA GLY A 30 9.25 9.97 4.51
C GLY A 30 9.50 8.46 4.56
N THR A 31 9.58 7.86 5.75
CA THR A 31 9.64 6.40 5.92
C THR A 31 8.28 5.83 6.33
N PHE A 32 8.07 4.53 6.10
CA PHE A 32 6.92 3.80 6.63
C PHE A 32 7.33 2.47 7.27
N SER A 33 6.61 2.08 8.32
CA SER A 33 6.73 0.78 8.97
C SER A 33 5.57 -0.14 8.61
N GLY A 34 5.75 -1.45 8.85
CA GLY A 34 4.79 -2.50 8.48
C GLY A 34 5.46 -3.60 7.66
N PRO A 35 4.68 -4.55 7.11
CA PRO A 35 5.20 -5.57 6.20
C PRO A 35 5.93 -4.94 5.02
N GLY A 36 7.23 -5.23 4.89
CA GLY A 36 8.07 -4.72 3.80
C GLY A 36 8.41 -3.23 3.89
N ALA A 37 8.45 -2.65 5.10
CA ALA A 37 8.86 -1.27 5.43
C ALA A 37 9.76 -0.57 4.38
N GLY A 38 9.58 0.73 4.20
CA GLY A 38 10.27 1.44 3.14
C GLY A 38 10.08 2.96 3.19
N ASN A 39 10.10 3.57 2.01
CA ASN A 39 10.00 5.01 1.83
C ASN A 39 8.71 5.39 1.13
N TRP A 40 8.18 6.56 1.45
CA TRP A 40 7.01 7.12 0.80
C TRP A 40 7.20 8.62 0.54
N ARG A 41 6.44 9.14 -0.41
CA ARG A 41 6.38 10.57 -0.70
C ARG A 41 4.98 10.95 -1.13
N GLN A 42 4.52 12.12 -0.70
CA GLN A 42 3.29 12.74 -1.19
C GLN A 42 3.63 14.11 -1.79
N GLN A 43 3.09 14.37 -2.98
CA GLN A 43 3.19 15.67 -3.65
C GLN A 43 1.95 15.88 -4.52
N ASP A 44 1.30 17.04 -4.39
CA ASP A 44 0.15 17.44 -5.22
C ASP A 44 -0.96 16.38 -5.31
N GLY A 45 -1.32 15.78 -4.17
CA GLY A 45 -2.33 14.71 -4.09
C GLY A 45 -1.85 13.35 -4.60
N THR A 46 -0.69 13.26 -5.24
CA THR A 46 -0.03 12.01 -5.64
C THR A 46 0.71 11.41 -4.45
N ILE A 47 0.63 10.10 -4.29
CA ILE A 47 1.38 9.34 -3.30
C ILE A 47 2.17 8.22 -3.98
N LEU A 48 3.43 8.06 -3.57
CA LEU A 48 4.33 7.00 -4.00
C LEU A 48 4.81 6.22 -2.79
N LEU A 49 4.82 4.89 -2.88
CA LEU A 49 5.44 4.01 -1.88
C LEU A 49 6.48 3.11 -2.56
N SER A 50 7.60 2.94 -1.89
CA SER A 50 8.72 2.09 -2.29
C SER A 50 9.14 1.20 -1.14
N PHE A 51 9.00 -0.11 -1.30
CA PHE A 51 9.37 -1.10 -0.30
C PHE A 51 10.90 -1.28 -0.29
N ALA A 52 11.52 -1.37 0.90
CA ALA A 52 12.96 -1.61 0.99
C ALA A 52 13.32 -3.09 0.77
N GLY A 53 12.42 -4.00 1.16
CA GLY A 53 12.61 -5.45 1.08
C GLY A 53 12.08 -6.10 -0.21
N GLY A 54 11.73 -5.33 -1.24
CA GLY A 54 11.18 -5.91 -2.46
C GLY A 54 11.08 -4.91 -3.62
N PRO A 55 10.87 -5.41 -4.86
CA PRO A 55 10.89 -4.60 -6.07
C PRO A 55 9.64 -3.73 -6.24
N ALA A 56 8.57 -3.96 -5.47
CA ALA A 56 7.31 -3.28 -5.71
C ALA A 56 7.39 -1.76 -5.53
N LYS A 57 6.69 -1.07 -6.43
CA LYS A 57 6.46 0.37 -6.46
C LYS A 57 4.97 0.62 -6.57
N TYR A 58 4.46 1.47 -5.70
CA TYR A 58 3.04 1.81 -5.63
C TYR A 58 2.94 3.29 -5.99
N GLY A 59 2.02 3.61 -6.90
CA GLY A 59 1.71 4.97 -7.26
C GLY A 59 0.20 5.18 -7.30
N GLY A 60 -0.26 6.32 -6.80
CA GLY A 60 -1.67 6.59 -6.69
C GLY A 60 -1.96 8.01 -6.23
N THR A 61 -3.20 8.25 -5.82
CA THR A 61 -3.66 9.51 -5.25
C THR A 61 -4.13 9.32 -3.82
N VAL A 62 -4.07 10.38 -3.02
CA VAL A 62 -4.57 10.41 -1.65
C VAL A 62 -5.59 11.54 -1.51
N ASP A 63 -6.76 11.20 -0.98
CA ASP A 63 -7.84 12.12 -0.64
C ASP A 63 -8.36 11.79 0.76
N ALA A 64 -8.23 12.75 1.67
CA ALA A 64 -8.62 12.63 3.08
C ALA A 64 -8.12 11.32 3.76
N ASN A 65 -9.03 10.34 3.89
CA ASN A 65 -8.81 9.08 4.60
C ASN A 65 -8.65 7.86 3.67
N VAL A 66 -8.55 8.10 2.36
CA VAL A 66 -8.41 7.06 1.34
C VAL A 66 -7.23 7.39 0.44
N ALA A 67 -6.44 6.39 0.09
CA ALA A 67 -5.55 6.48 -1.05
C ALA A 67 -5.69 5.24 -1.92
N SER A 68 -5.50 5.38 -3.23
CA SER A 68 -5.64 4.26 -4.16
C SER A 68 -4.81 4.46 -5.41
N GLY A 69 -4.52 3.37 -6.10
CA GLY A 69 -3.81 3.43 -7.36
C GLY A 69 -3.33 2.07 -7.86
N ALA A 70 -2.27 2.11 -8.64
CA ALA A 70 -1.65 0.95 -9.26
C ALA A 70 -0.32 0.61 -8.58
N MET A 71 0.04 -0.66 -8.64
CA MET A 71 1.34 -1.15 -8.20
C MET A 71 2.01 -2.00 -9.27
N SER A 72 3.34 -1.98 -9.30
CA SER A 72 4.13 -2.84 -10.18
C SER A 72 5.50 -3.16 -9.59
N THR A 73 6.07 -4.31 -9.96
CA THR A 73 7.50 -4.60 -9.74
C THR A 73 8.38 -4.13 -10.89
N PHE A 74 7.79 -3.63 -11.98
CA PHE A 74 8.45 -3.38 -13.27
C PHE A 74 9.18 -4.60 -13.87
N ALA A 75 8.95 -5.79 -13.31
CA ALA A 75 9.53 -7.07 -13.73
C ALA A 75 8.44 -8.08 -14.09
N GLY A 76 7.25 -7.61 -14.50
CA GLY A 76 6.14 -8.43 -14.98
C GLY A 76 5.00 -8.66 -14.00
N LEU A 77 5.07 -8.13 -12.77
CA LEU A 77 3.93 -8.11 -11.85
C LEU A 77 3.32 -6.71 -11.80
N THR A 78 2.00 -6.65 -11.94
CA THR A 78 1.18 -5.44 -11.82
C THR A 78 -0.04 -5.73 -10.97
N GLY A 79 -0.61 -4.70 -10.38
CA GLY A 79 -1.77 -4.85 -9.52
C GLY A 79 -2.42 -3.52 -9.17
N SER A 80 -3.44 -3.61 -8.33
CA SER A 80 -4.16 -2.46 -7.78
C SER A 80 -4.05 -2.47 -6.27
N TRP A 81 -4.11 -1.28 -5.70
CA TRP A 81 -4.08 -1.13 -4.25
C TRP A 81 -5.00 0.02 -3.82
N TYR A 82 -5.45 -0.06 -2.58
CA TYR A 82 -6.01 1.05 -1.86
C TYR A 82 -5.60 0.97 -0.40
N MET A 83 -5.63 2.08 0.32
CA MET A 83 -5.42 2.09 1.76
C MET A 83 -6.43 3.00 2.43
N LEU A 84 -6.84 2.60 3.63
CA LEU A 84 -7.80 3.32 4.45
C LEU A 84 -7.14 3.73 5.76
N LYS A 85 -7.32 4.99 6.15
CA LYS A 85 -6.74 5.50 7.40
C LYS A 85 -7.40 4.79 8.58
N GLN A 86 -6.61 4.37 9.57
CA GLN A 86 -7.15 3.72 10.76
C GLN A 86 -8.08 4.69 11.51
N GLY A 87 -9.18 4.16 12.05
CA GLY A 87 -10.25 4.95 12.66
C GLY A 87 -11.45 5.23 11.75
N VAL A 88 -11.41 4.83 10.47
CA VAL A 88 -12.60 4.83 9.60
C VAL A 88 -13.51 3.65 9.95
N THR A 89 -14.71 3.94 10.47
CA THR A 89 -15.72 2.93 10.86
C THR A 89 -16.36 2.26 9.64
N GLY A 90 -16.60 0.93 9.71
CA GLY A 90 -17.37 0.18 8.70
C GLY A 90 -16.57 -0.74 7.78
N VAL A 91 -15.24 -0.82 7.95
CA VAL A 91 -14.38 -1.71 7.15
C VAL A 91 -14.23 -3.04 7.88
N THR A 92 -14.85 -4.10 7.36
CA THR A 92 -14.58 -5.47 7.81
C THR A 92 -13.45 -6.08 6.98
N SER A 93 -12.41 -6.53 7.66
CA SER A 93 -11.21 -7.08 7.05
C SER A 93 -11.34 -8.57 6.78
N LYS A 94 -11.29 -8.98 5.51
CA LYS A 94 -11.00 -10.38 5.15
C LYS A 94 -9.55 -10.46 4.69
N THR A 95 -8.68 -11.03 5.52
CA THR A 95 -7.29 -11.30 5.15
C THR A 95 -7.25 -12.47 4.17
N ALA A 96 -6.92 -12.19 2.90
CA ALA A 96 -6.56 -13.24 1.97
C ALA A 96 -5.06 -13.57 2.11
N ARG A 97 -4.73 -14.86 2.24
CA ARG A 97 -3.35 -15.32 2.10
C ARG A 97 -3.01 -15.30 0.61
N LEU A 98 -2.27 -14.28 0.18
CA LEU A 98 -1.81 -14.15 -1.19
C LEU A 98 -0.45 -14.84 -1.37
N PRO A 99 -0.16 -15.42 -2.55
CA PRO A 99 1.14 -16.04 -2.86
C PRO A 99 2.27 -15.02 -3.01
N ILE A 100 1.94 -13.73 -3.11
CA ILE A 100 2.88 -12.63 -3.26
C ILE A 100 2.58 -11.60 -2.16
N ASP A 101 3.62 -11.16 -1.46
CA ASP A 101 3.56 -10.19 -0.37
C ASP A 101 3.34 -8.74 -0.91
N PRO A 102 3.12 -7.72 -0.05
CA PRO A 102 2.94 -6.35 -0.53
C PRO A 102 4.20 -5.76 -1.18
N ALA A 103 5.39 -6.23 -0.83
CA ALA A 103 6.66 -5.80 -1.40
C ALA A 103 6.98 -6.46 -2.76
N GLY A 104 6.16 -7.42 -3.21
CA GLY A 104 6.31 -8.14 -4.46
C GLY A 104 7.16 -9.41 -4.37
N ASN A 105 7.43 -9.91 -3.16
CA ASN A 105 8.15 -11.17 -2.96
C ASN A 105 7.20 -12.36 -2.99
N LYS A 106 7.66 -13.49 -3.54
CA LYS A 106 6.92 -14.76 -3.52
C LYS A 106 7.20 -15.50 -2.21
N PHE A 107 6.19 -16.16 -1.67
CA PHE A 107 6.32 -17.09 -0.54
C PHE A 107 6.59 -18.52 -1.00
#